data_AF-A0A7C6AXB2-F1
#
_entry.id   AF-A0A7C6AXB2-F1
#
_cell.length_a   1.000
_cell.length_b   1.000
_cell.length_c   1.000
_cell.angle_alpha   90.00
_cell.angle_beta   90.00
_cell.angle_gamma   90.00
#
_symmetry.space_group_name_H-M   'P 1'
#
loop_
_entity.id
_entity.type
_entity.pdbx_description
1 polymer ?
#
loop_
_entity_poly.entity_id
_entity_poly.type
_entity_poly.pdbx_seq_one_letter_code
_entity_poly.pdbx_strand_id
1 'polypeptide(L)'
;MADPCSCSPPVEQQAADQPIRLYTEGDLLFDAMLSTIDAARHQVWLETYIFADHEVGRRFAHALSERARAGLDVRLMVDAVGSLFQFYRRLGPQLE
;
A
#
# COMPACT_ATOMS: atom_id res chain seq x y z
N MET A 1 31.72 1.58 8.04
CA MET A 1 31.12 0.81 6.93
C MET A 1 29.62 0.84 7.16
N ALA A 2 28.83 1.34 6.21
CA ALA A 2 27.38 1.36 6.36
C ALA A 2 26.85 -0.08 6.43
N ASP A 3 25.82 -0.32 7.23
CA ASP A 3 25.15 -1.61 7.30
C ASP A 3 24.53 -1.90 5.93
N PRO A 4 24.84 -3.04 5.27
CA PRO A 4 24.23 -3.39 3.99
C PRO A 4 22.69 -3.51 4.04
N CYS A 5 22.10 -3.60 5.24
CA CYS A 5 20.66 -3.62 5.45
C CYS A 5 20.06 -2.25 5.84
N SER A 6 20.84 -1.16 5.91
CA SER A 6 20.28 0.15 6.26
C SER A 6 19.48 0.75 5.11
N CYS A 7 18.19 0.99 5.33
CA CYS A 7 17.32 1.72 4.41
C CYS A 7 17.77 3.17 4.23
N SER A 8 17.75 3.66 3.00
CA SER A 8 17.97 5.08 2.71
C SER A 8 16.76 5.92 3.15
N PRO A 9 16.97 7.07 3.81
CA PRO A 9 15.85 7.92 4.22
C PRO A 9 15.13 8.53 3.01
N PRO A 10 13.82 8.82 3.12
CA PRO A 10 13.08 9.49 2.05
C PRO A 10 13.62 10.89 1.79
N VAL A 11 13.60 11.31 0.53
CA VAL A 11 14.06 12.64 0.11
C VAL A 11 12.84 13.52 -0.16
N GLU A 12 12.76 14.66 0.51
CA GLU A 12 11.76 15.69 0.17
C GLU A 12 12.24 16.50 -1.03
N GLN A 13 11.38 16.63 -2.03
CA GLN A 13 11.63 17.34 -3.28
C GLN A 13 10.47 18.28 -3.58
N GLN A 14 10.74 19.39 -4.26
CA GLN A 14 9.70 20.27 -4.75
C GLN A 14 9.32 19.90 -6.18
N ALA A 15 8.04 19.69 -6.45
CA ALA A 15 7.54 19.60 -7.83
C ALA A 15 6.39 20.58 -8.02
N ALA A 16 6.60 21.56 -8.90
CA ALA A 16 5.69 22.68 -9.09
C ALA A 16 5.31 23.33 -7.73
N ASP A 17 4.02 23.33 -7.40
CA ASP A 17 3.45 24.01 -6.23
C ASP A 17 3.19 23.08 -5.02
N GLN A 18 3.64 21.82 -5.07
CA GLN A 18 3.40 20.86 -3.98
C GLN A 18 4.68 20.11 -3.59
N PRO A 19 4.88 19.84 -2.29
CA PRO A 19 5.98 19.00 -1.84
C PRO A 19 5.74 17.56 -2.28
N ILE A 20 6.75 16.94 -2.90
CA ILE A 20 6.80 15.51 -3.20
C ILE A 20 7.79 14.85 -2.24
N ARG A 21 7.44 13.68 -1.74
CA ARG A 21 8.37 12.83 -1.00
C ARG A 21 8.73 11.62 -1.83
N LEU A 22 10.02 11.49 -2.15
CA LEU A 22 10.58 10.36 -2.87
C LEU A 22 11.01 9.27 -1.89
N TYR A 23 10.49 8.06 -2.10
CA TYR A 23 10.90 6.86 -1.37
C TYR A 23 11.70 5.97 -2.31
N THR A 24 12.94 5.65 -1.92
CA THR A 24 13.79 4.69 -2.65
C THR A 24 13.71 3.28 -2.08
N GLU A 25 13.15 3.15 -0.87
CA GLU A 25 13.00 1.89 -0.14
C GLU A 25 11.53 1.50 -0.05
N GLY A 26 11.23 0.23 -0.38
CA GLY A 26 9.86 -0.29 -0.39
C GLY A 26 9.19 -0.26 0.98
N ASP A 27 9.92 -0.64 2.04
CA ASP A 27 9.36 -0.70 3.39
C ASP A 27 8.88 0.67 3.88
N LEU A 28 9.69 1.71 3.66
CA LEU A 28 9.34 3.08 4.01
C LEU A 28 8.16 3.61 3.19
N LEU A 29 8.09 3.25 1.90
CA LEU A 29 6.95 3.59 1.05
C LEU A 29 5.67 2.92 1.55
N PHE A 30 5.71 1.62 1.84
CA PHE A 30 4.55 0.87 2.30
C PHE A 30 4.04 1.36 3.66
N ASP A 31 4.94 1.70 4.58
CA ASP A 31 4.57 2.29 5.87
C ASP A 31 3.86 3.64 5.69
N ALA A 32 4.37 4.49 4.81
CA ALA A 32 3.74 5.76 4.49
C ALA A 32 2.37 5.59 3.82
N MET A 33 2.24 4.64 2.88
CA MET A 33 0.96 4.31 2.25
C MET A 33 -0.06 3.81 3.29
N LEU A 34 0.33 2.90 4.17
CA LEU A 34 -0.55 2.38 5.23
C LEU A 34 -0.99 3.48 6.19
N SER A 35 -0.09 4.38 6.59
CA SER A 35 -0.44 5.56 7.39
C SER A 35 -1.43 6.48 6.66
N THR A 36 -1.32 6.60 5.34
CA THR A 36 -2.22 7.41 4.51
C THR A 36 -3.60 6.78 4.42
N ILE A 37 -3.68 5.45 4.25
CA ILE A 37 -4.92 4.67 4.29
C ILE A 37 -5.59 4.84 5.67
N ASP A 38 -4.81 4.77 6.75
CA ASP A 38 -5.31 4.92 8.12
C ASP A 38 -5.87 6.34 8.40
N ALA A 39 -5.30 7.37 7.80
CA ALA A 39 -5.77 8.74 7.96
C ALA A 39 -6.92 9.13 7.00
N ALA A 40 -7.29 8.26 6.06
CA ALA A 40 -8.29 8.56 5.03
C ALA A 40 -9.67 8.85 5.64
N ARG A 41 -10.39 9.81 5.02
CA ARG A 41 -11.70 10.29 5.51
C ARG A 41 -12.86 10.17 4.52
N HIS A 42 -12.57 9.90 3.24
CA HIS A 42 -13.58 9.90 2.19
C HIS A 42 -13.53 8.62 1.35
N GLN A 43 -12.37 8.33 0.76
CA GLN A 43 -12.19 7.21 -0.16
C GLN A 43 -10.75 6.68 -0.12
N VAL A 44 -10.57 5.41 -0.45
CA VAL A 44 -9.27 4.77 -0.64
C VAL A 44 -9.32 3.89 -1.88
N TRP A 45 -8.64 4.28 -2.94
CA TRP A 45 -8.51 3.47 -4.15
C TRP A 45 -7.06 3.03 -4.32
N LEU A 46 -6.86 1.72 -4.40
CA LEU A 46 -5.54 1.13 -4.63
C LEU A 46 -5.57 0.34 -5.93
N GLU A 47 -4.66 0.68 -6.83
CA GLU A 47 -4.34 -0.10 -8.01
C GLU A 47 -2.92 -0.65 -7.88
N THR A 48 -2.72 -1.94 -8.13
CA THR A 48 -1.39 -2.55 -8.04
C THR A 48 -1.21 -3.70 -9.03
N TYR A 49 0.04 -3.91 -9.45
CA TYR A 49 0.42 -5.01 -10.33
C TYR A 49 0.33 -6.36 -9.59
N ILE A 50 1.00 -6.50 -8.44
CA ILE A 50 0.97 -7.72 -7.63
C ILE A 50 0.35 -7.41 -6.28
N PHE A 51 -0.70 -8.18 -5.94
CA PHE A 51 -1.27 -8.22 -4.60
C PHE A 51 -1.22 -9.66 -4.08
N ALA A 52 -0.38 -9.90 -3.08
CA ALA A 52 -0.01 -11.25 -2.67
C ALA A 52 -0.24 -11.51 -1.18
N ASP A 53 -0.68 -12.72 -0.85
CA ASP A 53 -0.88 -13.19 0.52
C ASP A 53 0.45 -13.46 1.26
N HIS A 54 1.14 -12.38 1.59
CA HIS A 54 2.27 -12.36 2.51
C HIS A 54 2.16 -11.17 3.46
N GLU A 55 3.16 -10.96 4.31
CA GLU A 55 3.14 -9.95 5.37
C GLU A 55 2.63 -8.57 4.90
N VAL A 56 3.28 -7.96 3.89
CA VAL A 56 2.86 -6.67 3.34
C VAL A 56 1.44 -6.72 2.79
N GLY A 57 1.08 -7.70 1.95
CA GLY A 57 -0.27 -7.77 1.38
C GLY A 57 -1.36 -7.94 2.43
N ARG A 58 -1.10 -8.68 3.52
CA ARG A 58 -2.01 -8.82 4.66
C ARG A 58 -2.18 -7.49 5.42
N ARG A 59 -1.11 -6.72 5.59
CA ARG A 59 -1.17 -5.39 6.20
C ARG A 59 -2.06 -4.45 5.39
N PHE A 60 -1.91 -4.45 4.07
CA PHE A 60 -2.77 -3.67 3.16
C PHE A 60 -4.21 -4.17 3.18
N ALA A 61 -4.45 -5.48 3.09
CA ALA A 61 -5.79 -6.06 3.15
C ALA A 61 -6.51 -5.66 4.44
N HIS A 62 -5.84 -5.78 5.60
CA HIS A 62 -6.39 -5.34 6.88
C HIS A 62 -6.74 -3.85 6.87
N ALA A 63 -5.81 -2.99 6.47
CA ALA A 63 -6.02 -1.54 6.47
C ALA A 63 -7.18 -1.11 5.55
N LEU A 64 -7.25 -1.67 4.34
CA LEU A 64 -8.33 -1.39 3.39
C LEU A 64 -9.69 -1.82 3.96
N SER A 65 -9.76 -3.00 4.54
CA SER A 65 -11.01 -3.53 5.09
C SER A 65 -11.49 -2.79 6.32
N GLU A 66 -10.59 -2.33 7.19
CA GLU A 66 -10.96 -1.45 8.31
C GLU A 66 -11.56 -0.14 7.81
N ARG A 67 -11.00 0.47 6.75
CA ARG A 67 -11.58 1.69 6.15
C ARG A 67 -12.93 1.42 5.49
N ALA A 68 -13.10 0.26 4.85
CA ALA A 68 -14.37 -0.15 4.28
C ALA A 68 -15.43 -0.34 5.38
N ARG A 69 -15.09 -1.01 6.49
CA ARG A 69 -15.98 -1.17 7.66
C ARG A 69 -16.33 0.15 8.33
N ALA A 70 -15.42 1.13 8.29
CA ALA A 70 -15.68 2.49 8.73
C ALA A 70 -16.59 3.31 7.78
N GLY A 71 -17.01 2.73 6.65
CA GLY A 71 -17.98 3.33 5.72
C GLY A 71 -17.38 4.19 4.60
N LEU A 72 -16.06 4.12 4.36
CA LEU A 72 -15.42 4.82 3.23
C LEU A 72 -15.62 4.06 1.91
N ASP A 73 -15.59 4.78 0.78
CA ASP A 73 -15.52 4.15 -0.56
C ASP A 73 -14.12 3.56 -0.77
N VAL A 74 -14.00 2.25 -0.57
CA VAL A 74 -12.74 1.51 -0.72
C VAL A 74 -12.79 0.61 -1.95
N ARG A 75 -11.78 0.74 -2.82
CA ARG A 75 -11.66 -0.06 -4.05
C ARG A 75 -10.25 -0.58 -4.21
N LEU A 76 -10.13 -1.89 -4.45
CA LEU A 76 -8.88 -2.54 -4.81
C LEU A 76 -8.98 -3.07 -6.24
N MET A 77 -8.11 -2.57 -7.11
CA MET A 77 -7.94 -3.06 -8.48
C MET A 77 -6.59 -3.75 -8.59
N VAL A 78 -6.59 -5.01 -9.03
CA VAL A 78 -5.37 -5.80 -9.21
C VAL A 78 -5.22 -6.15 -10.67
N ASP A 79 -4.01 -6.00 -11.20
CA ASP A 79 -3.70 -6.32 -12.59
C ASP A 79 -4.00 -7.80 -12.92
N ALA A 80 -4.50 -8.05 -14.14
CA ALA A 80 -4.87 -9.38 -14.58
C ALA A 80 -3.66 -10.31 -14.78
N VAL A 81 -2.53 -9.77 -15.28
CA VAL A 81 -1.30 -10.54 -15.50
C VAL A 81 -0.62 -10.84 -14.17
N GLY A 82 -0.51 -9.86 -13.28
CA GLY A 82 -0.01 -10.05 -11.92
C GLY A 82 -0.89 -10.99 -11.07
N SER A 83 -2.14 -11.19 -11.48
CA SER A 83 -3.10 -12.11 -10.86
C SER A 83 -3.08 -13.54 -11.40
N LEU A 84 -2.29 -13.86 -12.43
CA LEU A 84 -2.27 -15.20 -13.06
C LEU A 84 -1.96 -16.33 -12.08
N PHE A 85 -1.12 -16.06 -11.08
CA PHE A 85 -0.76 -17.03 -10.03
C PHE A 85 -1.70 -16.99 -8.80
N GLN A 86 -2.77 -16.19 -8.87
CA GLN A 86 -3.80 -16.08 -7.85
C GLN A 86 -3.27 -15.76 -6.44
N PHE A 87 -2.21 -14.93 -6.37
CA PHE A 87 -1.54 -14.61 -5.11
C PHE A 87 -2.47 -14.00 -4.04
N TYR A 88 -3.57 -13.39 -4.45
CA TYR A 88 -4.57 -12.77 -3.56
C TYR A 88 -5.62 -13.75 -3.01
N ARG A 89 -5.73 -14.99 -3.50
CA ARG A 89 -6.88 -15.88 -3.20
C ARG A 89 -7.12 -16.17 -1.72
N ARG A 90 -6.06 -16.14 -0.90
CA ARG A 90 -6.14 -16.37 0.53
C ARG A 90 -6.48 -15.12 1.35
N LEU A 91 -6.44 -13.95 0.74
CA LEU A 91 -6.84 -12.68 1.35
C LEU A 91 -8.36 -12.43 1.28
N GLY A 92 -9.10 -13.26 0.53
CA GLY A 92 -10.56 -13.13 0.36
C GLY A 92 -11.33 -12.88 1.66
N PRO A 93 -11.15 -13.70 2.73
CA PRO A 93 -11.86 -13.50 3.99
C PRO A 93 -11.54 -12.20 4.72
N GLN A 94 -10.43 -11.54 4.36
CA GLN A 94 -10.04 -10.27 4.96
C GLN A 94 -10.61 -9.10 4.17
N LEU A 95 -10.86 -9.26 2.87
CA LEU A 95 -11.34 -8.23 1.94
C LEU A 95 -12.87 -8.16 1.84
N GLU A 96 -13.58 -9.13 2.44
CA GLU A 96 -15.04 -9.13 2.66
C GLU A 96 -15.41 -8.50 4.01
#